data_AF-W1XMD0-F1
#
_entry.id   AF-W1XMD0-F1
#
_cell.length_a   1.000
_cell.length_b   1.000
_cell.length_c   1.000
_cell.angle_alpha   90.00
_cell.angle_beta   90.00
_cell.angle_gamma   90.00
#
_symmetry.space_group_name_H-M   'P 1'
#
loop_
_entity.id
_entity.type
_entity.pdbx_description
1 polymer ?
#
loop_
_entity_poly.entity_id
_entity_poly.type
_entity_poly.pdbx_seq_one_letter_code
_entity_poly.pdbx_strand_id
1 'polypeptide(L)' 'MRNLYSTPLNSRYASKEMSYIFSDDMKFSTWRKLWVALAEGEKELGLNITDEQIKELKEH' A
#
# COMPACT_ATOMS: atom_id res chain seq x y z
N MET A 1 29.93 -9.62 -3.42
CA MET A 1 29.38 -10.99 -3.56
C MET A 1 27.91 -10.92 -3.14
N ARG A 2 26.95 -11.27 -4.01
CA ARG A 2 25.53 -11.33 -3.61
C ARG A 2 25.25 -12.73 -3.08
N ASN A 3 25.05 -12.87 -1.78
CA ASN A 3 24.75 -14.16 -1.13
C ASN A 3 23.23 -14.37 -0.93
N LEU A 4 22.41 -13.48 -1.48
CA LEU A 4 20.95 -13.50 -1.39
C LEU A 4 20.34 -13.54 -2.80
N TYR A 5 19.20 -14.22 -2.94
CA TYR A 5 18.45 -14.28 -4.18
C TYR A 5 18.02 -12.88 -4.63
N SER A 6 18.32 -12.55 -5.88
CA SER A 6 17.88 -11.32 -6.54
C SER A 6 17.54 -11.65 -7.98
N THR A 7 16.39 -11.21 -8.48
CA THR A 7 16.03 -11.43 -9.87
C THR A 7 16.74 -10.43 -10.81
N PRO A 8 17.27 -10.88 -11.97
CA PRO A 8 17.83 -9.97 -12.96
C PRO A 8 16.76 -9.05 -13.58
N LEU A 9 15.47 -9.43 -13.49
CA LEU A 9 14.36 -8.57 -13.88
C LEU A 9 14.43 -7.25 -13.11
N ASN A 10 14.48 -7.30 -11.78
CA ASN A 10 14.52 -6.10 -10.94
C ASN A 10 15.91 -5.44 -10.95
N SER A 11 17.01 -6.22 -10.96
CA SER A 11 18.37 -5.66 -10.82
C SER A 11 19.05 -5.21 -12.12
N ARG A 12 18.50 -5.52 -13.31
CA ARG A 12 19.14 -5.19 -14.60
C ARG A 12 18.18 -4.75 -15.70
N TYR A 13 16.99 -5.35 -15.79
CA TYR A 13 16.16 -5.22 -16.99
C TYR A 13 14.96 -4.29 -16.86
N ALA A 14 14.26 -4.32 -15.72
CA ALA A 14 13.08 -3.50 -15.49
C ALA A 14 13.46 -2.05 -15.20
N SER A 15 12.56 -1.14 -15.59
CA SER A 15 12.69 0.27 -15.21
C SER A 15 12.48 0.43 -13.70
N LYS A 16 12.92 1.55 -13.15
CA LYS A 16 12.74 1.86 -11.72
C LYS A 16 11.27 1.99 -11.36
N GLU A 17 10.48 2.58 -12.25
CA GLU A 17 9.05 2.79 -12.10
C GLU A 17 8.30 1.46 -12.04
N MET A 18 8.59 0.54 -12.97
CA MET A 18 7.98 -0.79 -12.97
C MET A 18 8.36 -1.58 -11.72
N SER A 19 9.63 -1.52 -11.32
CA SER A 19 10.10 -2.18 -10.10
C SER A 19 9.43 -1.63 -8.85
N TYR A 20 9.13 -0.32 -8.82
CA TYR A 20 8.38 0.31 -7.74
C TYR A 20 6.90 -0.09 -7.71
N ILE A 21 6.23 -0.18 -8.86
CA ILE A 21 4.82 -0.62 -8.93
C ILE A 21 4.62 -1.99 -8.27
N PHE A 22 5.58 -2.90 -8.46
CA PHE A 22 5.58 -4.25 -7.87
C PHE A 22 6.35 -4.36 -6.56
N SER A 23 6.73 -3.25 -5.94
CA SER A 23 7.43 -3.23 -4.66
C SER A 23 6.48 -3.47 -3.49
N ASP A 24 7.03 -3.94 -2.37
CA ASP A 24 6.29 -4.08 -1.12
C ASP A 24 5.76 -2.72 -0.62
N ASP A 25 6.52 -1.64 -0.79
CA ASP A 25 6.09 -0.28 -0.42
C ASP A 25 4.83 0.15 -1.19
N MET A 26 4.81 -0.05 -2.51
CA MET A 26 3.61 0.25 -3.31
C MET A 26 2.43 -0.64 -2.89
N LYS A 27 2.67 -1.94 -2.69
CA LYS A 27 1.64 -2.90 -2.29
C LYS A 27 0.99 -2.52 -0.96
N PHE A 28 1.79 -2.32 0.09
CA PHE A 28 1.27 -2.08 1.43
C PHE A 28 0.71 -0.67 1.60
N SER A 29 1.29 0.34 0.95
CA SER A 29 0.68 1.68 0.92
C SER A 29 -0.66 1.68 0.16
N THR A 30 -0.78 0.89 -0.91
CA THR A 30 -2.04 0.72 -1.64
C THR A 30 -3.08 0.00 -0.79
N TRP A 31 -2.71 -1.03 -0.04
CA TRP A 31 -3.62 -1.70 0.90
C TRP A 31 -4.17 -0.76 1.97
N ARG A 32 -3.33 0.10 2.55
CA ARG A 32 -3.82 1.12 3.51
C ARG A 32 -4.82 2.08 2.88
N LYS A 33 -4.55 2.55 1.65
CA LYS A 33 -5.51 3.39 0.92
C LYS A 33 -6.86 2.70 0.74
N LEU A 34 -6.85 1.39 0.45
CA LEU A 34 -8.08 0.60 0.35
C LEU A 34 -8.79 0.46 1.69
N TRP A 35 -8.08 0.28 2.80
CA TRP A 35 -8.69 0.25 4.14
C TRP A 35 -9.32 1.58 4.53
N VAL A 36 -8.67 2.71 4.23
CA VAL A 36 -9.24 4.04 4.43
C VAL A 36 -10.53 4.19 3.63
N ALA A 37 -10.50 3.87 2.33
CA ALA A 37 -11.67 3.96 1.47
C ALA A 37 -12.82 3.04 1.94
N LEU A 38 -12.47 1.85 2.44
CA LEU A 38 -13.44 0.93 3.04
C LEU A 38 -14.10 1.54 4.28
N ALA A 39 -13.31 2.05 5.23
CA ALA A 39 -13.82 2.65 6.46
C ALA A 39 -14.69 3.89 6.19
N GLU A 40 -14.32 4.70 5.20
CA GLU A 40 -15.12 5.84 4.74
C GLU A 40 -16.47 5.37 4.17
N GLY A 41 -16.48 4.35 3.30
CA GLY A 41 -17.71 3.80 2.73
C GLY A 41 -18.60 3.12 3.76
N GLU A 42 -18.02 2.35 4.69
CA GLU A 42 -18.73 1.72 5.80
C GLU A 42 -19.40 2.76 6.71
N LYS A 43 -18.69 3.86 7.00
CA LYS A 43 -19.25 4.99 7.76
C LYS A 43 -20.42 5.65 7.03
N GLU A 44 -20.28 5.90 5.73
CA GLU A 44 -21.35 6.50 4.91
C GLU A 44 -22.61 5.62 4.90
N LEU A 45 -22.44 4.30 4.94
CA LEU A 45 -23.53 3.33 5.06
C LEU A 45 -24.11 3.20 6.48
N GLY A 46 -23.63 3.99 7.44
CA GLY A 46 -24.17 4.08 8.80
C GLY A 46 -23.54 3.14 9.82
N LEU A 47 -22.41 2.51 9.51
CA LEU A 47 -21.64 1.79 10.53
C LEU A 47 -20.97 2.76 11.49
N ASN A 48 -20.83 2.33 12.75
CA ASN A 48 -20.27 3.15 13.83
C ASN A 48 -18.74 3.25 13.72
N ILE A 49 -18.27 4.10 12.83
CA ILE A 49 -16.86 4.43 12.61
C ILE A 49 -16.68 5.93 12.84
N THR A 50 -15.77 6.31 13.73
CA THR A 50 -15.54 7.73 14.07
C THR A 50 -14.60 8.41 13.08
N ASP A 51 -14.69 9.75 12.99
CA ASP A 51 -13.76 10.52 12.16
C ASP A 51 -12.31 10.40 12.65
N GLU A 52 -12.11 10.26 13.96
CA GLU A 52 -10.80 10.08 14.57
C GLU A 52 -10.14 8.76 14.13
N GLN A 53 -10.91 7.67 14.04
CA GLN A 53 -10.41 6.37 13.57
C GLN A 53 -9.96 6.44 12.10
N ILE A 54 -10.75 7.10 11.25
CA ILE A 54 -10.40 7.28 9.83
C ILE A 54 -9.16 8.19 9.70
N LYS A 55 -9.07 9.23 10.53
CA LYS A 55 -7.92 10.14 10.54
C LYS A 55 -6.64 9.42 10.94
N GLU A 56 -6.68 8.60 12.00
CA GLU A 56 -5.54 7.78 12.41
C GLU A 56 -5.08 6.84 11.29
N LEU A 57 -6.01 6.21 10.57
CA LEU A 57 -5.68 5.36 9.42
C LEU A 57 -4.99 6.12 8.27
N LYS A 58 -5.25 7.42 8.11
CA LYS A 58 -4.63 8.26 7.06
C LYS A 58 -3.25 8.79 7.44
N GLU A 59 -2.94 8.86 8.73
CA GLU A 59 -1.67 9.40 9.24
C GLU A 59 -0.51 8.37 9.20
N HIS A 60 -0.80 7.12 8.82
CA HIS A 60 0.13 5.98 8.82
C HIS A 60 0.23 5.25 7.48
#